data_AF-A0A485APS9-F1
#
_entry.id   AF-A0A485APS9-F1
#
_cell.length_a   1.000
_cell.length_b   1.000
_cell.length_c   1.000
_cell.angle_alpha   90.00
_cell.angle_beta   90.00
_cell.angle_gamma   90.00
#
_symmetry.space_group_name_H-M   'P 1'
#
loop_
_entity.id
_entity.type
_entity.pdbx_description
1 polymer ?
#
loop_
_entity_poly.entity_id
_entity_poly.type
_entity_poly.pdbx_seq_one_letter_code
_entity_poly.pdbx_strand_id
1 'polypeptide(L)'
;MATLHTRDAAQAIERLVDVFPAQEKEPVRSQLANCLTAVVAQKLQPDGQGRRVALFEMLVNTPAVGNLIREGKTHQLTGVMQTGLQSGDADF
;
A
#
# COMPACT_ATOMS: atom_id res chain seq x y z
N MET A 1 -6.86 11.98 -5.64
CA MET A 1 -6.48 11.55 -4.28
C MET A 1 -7.72 11.00 -3.59
N ALA A 2 -7.62 9.85 -2.93
CA ALA A 2 -8.74 9.17 -2.26
C ALA A 2 -8.34 8.77 -0.84
N THR A 3 -9.32 8.46 0.02
CA THR A 3 -9.07 7.99 1.40
C THR A 3 -9.83 6.69 1.66
N LEU A 4 -9.17 5.74 2.33
CA LEU A 4 -9.74 4.46 2.72
C LEU A 4 -9.44 4.20 4.21
N HIS A 5 -10.33 3.46 4.86
CA HIS A 5 -10.14 3.07 6.26
C HIS A 5 -9.44 1.72 6.36
N THR A 6 -8.13 1.69 6.22
CA THR A 6 -7.32 0.47 6.39
C THR A 6 -6.18 0.69 7.38
N ARG A 7 -5.62 -0.42 7.88
CA ARG A 7 -4.56 -0.38 8.89
C ARG A 7 -3.18 -0.15 8.30
N ASP A 8 -2.97 -0.59 7.07
CA ASP A 8 -1.72 -0.55 6.33
C ASP A 8 -1.97 -0.38 4.82
N ALA A 9 -0.88 -0.16 4.07
CA ALA A 9 -0.91 0.11 2.64
C ALA A 9 -1.32 -1.11 1.80
N ALA A 10 -0.89 -2.31 2.19
CA ALA A 10 -1.23 -3.55 1.47
C ALA A 10 -2.74 -3.84 1.56
N GLN A 11 -3.32 -3.66 2.75
CA GLN A 11 -4.74 -3.81 3.00
C GLN A 11 -5.57 -2.77 2.23
N ALA A 12 -5.05 -1.55 2.01
CA ALA A 12 -5.73 -0.55 1.20
C ALA A 12 -5.95 -1.03 -0.25
N ILE A 13 -4.92 -1.65 -0.84
CA ILE A 13 -4.98 -2.21 -2.20
C ILE A 13 -5.96 -3.37 -2.25
N GLU A 14 -5.86 -4.31 -1.30
CA GLU A 14 -6.75 -5.48 -1.25
C GLU A 14 -8.21 -5.05 -1.10
N ARG A 15 -8.49 -4.14 -0.17
CA ARG A 15 -9.83 -3.60 0.05
C ARG A 15 -10.39 -2.88 -1.17
N LEU A 16 -9.55 -2.16 -1.93
CA LEU A 16 -9.97 -1.49 -3.16
C LEU A 16 -10.37 -2.50 -4.24
N VAL A 17 -9.66 -3.61 -4.37
CA VAL A 17 -9.99 -4.67 -5.34
C VAL A 17 -11.21 -5.47 -4.89
N ASP A 18 -11.36 -5.68 -3.58
CA ASP A 18 -12.40 -6.54 -3.02
C ASP A 18 -13.83 -5.99 -3.10
N VAL A 19 -14.02 -4.71 -3.37
CA VAL A 19 -15.37 -4.15 -3.62
C VAL A 19 -15.95 -4.59 -4.96
N PHE A 20 -15.12 -5.12 -5.86
CA PHE A 20 -15.53 -5.55 -7.19
C PHE A 20 -15.90 -7.05 -7.23
N PRO A 21 -16.86 -7.45 -8.07
CA PRO A 21 -17.18 -8.85 -8.35
C PRO A 21 -15.96 -9.65 -8.83
N ALA A 22 -15.95 -10.96 -8.61
CA ALA A 22 -14.81 -11.82 -8.93
C ALA A 22 -14.31 -11.68 -10.38
N GLN A 23 -15.22 -11.60 -11.36
CA GLN A 23 -14.85 -11.41 -12.77
C GLN A 23 -14.20 -10.07 -13.09
N GLU A 24 -14.36 -9.06 -12.23
CA GLU A 24 -13.82 -7.70 -12.44
C GLU A 24 -12.52 -7.47 -11.65
N LYS A 25 -12.16 -8.34 -10.70
CA LYS A 25 -10.98 -8.13 -9.85
C LYS A 25 -9.66 -8.10 -10.63
N GLU A 26 -9.51 -8.95 -11.65
CA GLU A 26 -8.30 -9.02 -12.45
C GLU A 26 -8.07 -7.75 -13.31
N PRO A 27 -9.04 -7.27 -14.12
CA PRO A 27 -8.87 -6.01 -14.84
C PRO A 27 -8.70 -4.81 -13.89
N VAL A 28 -9.39 -4.80 -12.74
CA VAL A 28 -9.21 -3.74 -11.71
C VAL A 28 -7.79 -3.75 -11.16
N ARG A 29 -7.21 -4.92 -10.84
CA ARG A 29 -5.80 -5.01 -10.40
C ARG A 29 -4.84 -4.49 -11.46
N SER A 30 -5.06 -4.86 -12.71
CA SER A 30 -4.23 -4.39 -13.83
C SER A 30 -4.30 -2.87 -13.99
N GLN A 31 -5.50 -2.29 -13.90
CA GLN A 31 -5.67 -0.83 -13.95
C GLN A 31 -5.02 -0.15 -12.75
N LEU A 32 -5.24 -0.67 -11.54
CA LEU A 32 -4.66 -0.14 -10.31
C LEU A 32 -3.13 -0.15 -10.36
N ALA A 33 -2.52 -1.25 -10.81
CA ALA A 33 -1.07 -1.34 -10.98
C ALA A 33 -0.49 -0.31 -11.95
N ASN A 34 -1.29 0.19 -12.89
CA ASN A 34 -0.86 1.18 -13.88
C ASN A 34 -1.09 2.62 -13.42
N CYS A 35 -2.13 2.89 -12.63
CA CYS A 35 -2.49 4.26 -12.23
C CYS A 35 -2.12 4.61 -10.78
N LEU A 36 -1.88 3.62 -9.91
CA LEU A 36 -1.46 3.87 -8.54
C LEU A 36 -0.08 4.54 -8.52
N THR A 37 0.06 5.63 -7.78
CA THR A 37 1.36 6.28 -7.57
C THR A 37 1.96 5.85 -6.23
N ALA A 38 1.19 6.02 -5.16
CA ALA A 38 1.58 5.62 -3.82
C ALA A 38 0.35 5.41 -2.93
N VAL A 39 0.55 4.70 -1.82
CA VAL A 39 -0.39 4.60 -0.71
C VAL A 39 0.32 5.07 0.54
N VAL A 40 -0.31 5.98 1.29
CA VAL A 40 0.16 6.44 2.59
C VAL A 40 -0.83 5.98 3.65
N ALA A 41 -0.41 5.07 4.52
CA ALA A 41 -1.18 4.63 5.66
C ALA A 41 -0.69 5.33 6.94
N GLN A 42 -1.62 5.92 7.68
CA GLN A 42 -1.32 6.68 8.89
C GLN A 42 -1.90 5.96 10.11
N LYS A 43 -1.07 5.77 11.15
CA LYS A 43 -1.53 5.40 12.49
C LYS A 43 -1.05 6.39 13.53
N LEU A 44 -1.89 6.66 14.53
CA LEU A 44 -1.54 7.56 15.62
C LEU A 44 -1.16 6.74 16.86
N GLN A 45 0.07 6.91 17.34
CA GLN A 45 0.59 6.22 18.52
C GLN A 45 0.75 7.21 19.69
N PRO A 46 0.47 6.80 20.95
CA PRO A 46 0.79 7.61 22.12
C PRO A 46 2.30 7.90 22.20
N ASP A 47 2.68 9.13 22.55
CA ASP A 47 4.09 9.54 22.70
C ASP A 47 4.65 9.34 24.11
N GLY A 48 3.85 8.80 25.03
CA GLY A 48 4.21 8.62 26.44
C GLY A 48 4.11 9.90 27.30
N GLN A 49 3.82 11.06 26.71
CA GLN A 49 3.67 12.36 27.38
C GLN A 49 2.22 12.89 27.31
N GLY A 50 1.26 12.01 27.02
CA GLY A 50 -0.15 12.36 26.87
C GLY A 50 -0.51 12.98 25.52
N ARG A 51 0.41 13.01 24.55
CA ARG A 51 0.13 13.42 23.16
C ARG A 51 0.15 12.20 22.24
N ARG A 52 -0.10 12.44 20.96
CA ARG A 52 -0.06 11.42 19.90
C ARG A 52 0.91 11.86 18.82
N VAL A 53 1.68 10.91 18.32
CA VAL A 53 2.53 11.07 17.14
C VAL A 53 1.94 10.28 15.98
N ALA A 54 2.03 10.83 14.77
CA ALA A 54 1.65 10.12 13.56
C ALA A 54 2.83 9.27 13.06
N LEU A 55 2.55 7.99 12.83
CA LEU A 55 3.44 7.07 12.15
C LEU A 55 2.87 6.83 10.76
N PHE A 56 3.73 6.96 9.77
CA PHE A 56 3.38 6.77 8.37
C PHE A 56 4.05 5.52 7.84
N GLU A 57 3.28 4.72 7.12
CA GLU A 57 3.77 3.68 6.23
C GLU A 57 3.47 4.15 4.81
N MET A 58 4.48 4.08 3.94
CA MET A 58 4.37 4.52 2.56
C MET A 58 4.74 3.38 1.61
N LEU A 59 3.84 3.06 0.70
CA LEU A 59 4.08 2.16 -0.42
C LEU A 59 4.11 2.97 -1.70
N VAL A 60 5.26 3.02 -2.37
CA VAL A 60 5.39 3.64 -3.70
C VAL A 60 5.21 2.55 -4.77
N ASN A 61 4.48 2.84 -5.84
CA ASN A 61 4.24 1.90 -6.92
C ASN A 61 5.45 1.82 -7.88
N THR A 62 6.49 1.11 -7.44
CA THR A 62 7.63 0.74 -8.29
C THR A 62 7.22 -0.34 -9.31
N PRO A 63 8.03 -0.62 -10.35
CA PRO A 63 7.74 -1.72 -11.28
C PRO A 63 7.53 -3.08 -10.60
N ALA A 64 8.29 -3.37 -9.54
CA ALA A 64 8.14 -4.59 -8.74
C ALA A 64 6.81 -4.62 -7.97
N VAL A 65 6.45 -3.51 -7.31
CA VAL A 65 5.16 -3.37 -6.62
C VAL A 65 4.00 -3.51 -7.60
N GLY A 66 4.07 -2.84 -8.75
CA GLY A 66 3.06 -2.92 -9.80
C GLY A 66 2.86 -4.36 -10.28
N ASN A 67 3.95 -5.12 -10.47
CA ASN A 67 3.85 -6.54 -10.83
C ASN A 67 3.14 -7.37 -9.74
N LEU A 68 3.48 -7.16 -8.46
CA LEU A 68 2.81 -7.86 -7.36
C LEU A 68 1.32 -7.53 -7.29
N ILE A 69 0.92 -6.29 -7.59
CA ILE A 69 -0.49 -5.89 -7.65
C ILE A 69 -1.19 -6.61 -8.81
N ARG A 70 -0.60 -6.65 -10.02
CA ARG A 70 -1.18 -7.36 -11.19
C ARG A 70 -1.38 -8.85 -10.91
N GLU A 71 -0.40 -9.50 -10.29
CA GLU A 71 -0.45 -10.92 -9.95
C GLU A 71 -1.33 -11.23 -8.72
N GLY A 72 -1.86 -10.22 -8.04
CA GLY A 72 -2.67 -10.39 -6.82
C GLY A 72 -1.87 -10.90 -5.61
N LYS A 73 -0.54 -10.71 -5.61
CA LYS A 73 0.36 -11.13 -4.53
C LYS A 73 0.57 -10.01 -3.50
N THR A 74 -0.51 -9.36 -3.09
CA THR A 74 -0.49 -8.19 -2.18
C THR A 74 0.16 -8.46 -0.82
N HIS A 75 0.08 -9.69 -0.32
CA HIS A 75 0.76 -10.13 0.90
C HIS A 75 2.29 -9.99 0.87
N GLN A 76 2.91 -9.92 -0.32
CA GLN A 76 4.36 -9.77 -0.47
C GLN A 76 4.81 -8.30 -0.41
N LEU A 77 3.88 -7.35 -0.50
CA LEU A 77 4.18 -5.92 -0.53
C LEU A 77 4.89 -5.44 0.74
N THR A 78 4.51 -5.97 1.90
CA THR A 78 5.18 -5.64 3.17
C THR A 78 6.66 -5.99 3.16
N GLY A 79 7.03 -7.14 2.58
CA GLY A 79 8.43 -7.54 2.43
C GLY A 79 9.19 -6.59 1.51
N VAL A 80 8.59 -6.23 0.37
CA VAL A 80 9.21 -5.31 -0.60
C VAL A 80 9.42 -3.91 -0.01
N MET A 81 8.48 -3.40 0.79
CA MET A 81 8.64 -2.12 1.49
C MET A 81 9.80 -2.15 2.48
N GLN A 82 9.96 -3.25 3.22
CA GLN A 82 11.05 -3.41 4.18
C GLN A 82 12.42 -3.50 3.50
N THR A 83 12.51 -4.18 2.35
CA THR A 83 13.76 -4.27 1.59
C THR A 83 14.12 -2.95 0.92
N GLY A 84 13.15 -2.20 0.38
CA GLY A 84 13.40 -0.88 -0.21
C GLY A 84 13.99 0.12 0.81
N LEU A 85 13.52 0.07 2.06
CA LEU A 85 14.10 0.84 3.17
C LEU A 85 15.54 0.44 3.49
N GLN A 86 15.90 -0.84 3.34
CA GLN A 86 17.27 -1.34 3.58
C GLN A 86 18.23 -1.04 2.43
N SER A 87 17.72 -1.02 1.19
CA SER A 87 18.50 -0.78 -0.02
C SER A 87 18.87 0.69 -0.25
N GLY A 88 18.33 1.62 0.55
CA GLY A 88 18.60 3.05 0.38
C GLY A 88 17.84 3.68 -0.79
N ASP A 89 16.92 2.95 -1.44
CA ASP A 89 15.95 3.46 -2.43
C ASP A 89 14.84 4.26 -1.72
N ALA A 90 15.26 5.09 -0.78
CA ALA A 90 14.45 6.02 -0.04
C ALA A 90 14.47 7.36 -0.79
N ASP A 91 14.09 7.33 -2.07
CA ASP A 91 13.63 8.55 -2.74
C ASP A 91 12.29 8.90 -2.10
N PHE A 92 12.37 9.81 -1.12
CA PHE A 92 11.25 10.44 -0.41
C PHE A 92 10.81 11.70 -1.15
#